data_AF-A0A136JSV8-F1
#
_entry.id   AF-A0A136JSV8-F1
#
_cell.length_a   1.000
_cell.length_b   1.000
_cell.length_c   1.000
_cell.angle_alpha   90.00
_cell.angle_beta   90.00
_cell.angle_gamma   90.00
#
_symmetry.space_group_name_H-M   'P 1'
#
loop_
_entity.id
_entity.type
_entity.pdbx_description
1 polymer ?
#
loop_
_entity_poly.entity_id
_entity_poly.type
_entity_poly.pdbx_seq_one_letter_code
_entity_poly.pdbx_strand_id
1 'polypeptide(L)'
;MSVKFLSVFFVSRKPVSLLMIFLLFIELLGLALIEAIIFSPRLAEAAVVVIEGSPNTTATAHTLAGAGTVFVNDQTGYKFYVTSTGACVYRKTTNGGTSWGSPVTVDSQTDCIDVSVWYDRWTPDDTGNYIHIATMDTSADDLFYNRLDTSNDTLLLTTSTSTTLGSTAVYAVATNRHTITKATDGKIYMRQTTVMVL
;
A
#
# COMPACT_ATOMS: atom_id res chain seq x y z
N MET A 1 83.05 24.62 -39.14
CA MET A 1 82.21 23.49 -38.70
C MET A 1 81.25 24.03 -37.66
N SER A 2 80.00 24.38 -38.02
CA SER A 2 79.02 24.95 -37.09
C SER A 2 77.60 24.53 -37.49
N VAL A 3 76.85 24.13 -36.48
CA VAL A 3 75.71 23.21 -36.52
C VAL A 3 74.41 23.95 -36.82
N LYS A 4 73.73 23.61 -37.93
CA LYS A 4 72.32 23.94 -38.19
C LYS A 4 71.46 22.72 -37.89
N PHE A 5 71.01 22.57 -36.65
CA PHE A 5 70.16 21.43 -36.27
C PHE A 5 69.15 21.82 -35.19
N LEU A 6 68.36 22.87 -35.40
CA LEU A 6 67.29 23.23 -34.44
C LEU A 6 66.17 24.06 -35.10
N SER A 7 65.41 23.47 -36.04
CA SER A 7 64.15 24.10 -36.51
C SER A 7 63.04 23.15 -36.96
N VAL A 8 63.10 21.86 -36.62
CA VAL A 8 62.07 20.89 -37.08
C VAL A 8 60.95 20.64 -36.06
N PHE A 9 61.04 21.16 -34.82
CA PHE A 9 60.10 20.78 -33.74
C PHE A 9 58.87 21.68 -33.51
N PHE A 10 58.61 22.70 -34.33
CA PHE A 10 57.50 23.64 -34.09
C PHE A 10 56.22 23.43 -34.92
N VAL A 11 56.14 22.41 -35.79
CA VAL A 11 55.08 22.36 -36.82
C VAL A 11 53.85 21.48 -36.50
N SER A 12 53.84 20.59 -35.49
CA SER A 12 52.69 19.66 -35.34
C SER A 12 51.87 19.76 -34.04
N ARG A 13 51.98 20.85 -33.26
CA ARG A 13 51.21 20.96 -32.00
C ARG A 13 49.70 21.08 -32.19
N LYS A 14 49.25 21.70 -33.30
CA LYS A 14 47.83 21.91 -33.58
C LYS A 14 47.02 20.62 -33.80
N PRO A 15 47.42 19.67 -34.67
CA PRO A 15 46.64 18.44 -34.88
C PRO A 15 46.59 17.55 -33.63
N VAL A 16 47.69 17.48 -32.86
CA VAL A 16 47.72 16.69 -31.60
C VAL A 16 46.79 17.30 -30.56
N SER A 17 46.78 18.62 -30.41
CA SER A 17 45.87 19.29 -29.48
C SER A 17 44.40 19.11 -29.89
N LEU A 18 44.10 19.13 -31.19
CA LEU A 18 42.73 18.95 -31.69
C LEU A 18 42.24 17.52 -31.47
N LEU A 19 43.12 16.53 -31.69
CA LEU A 19 42.84 15.13 -31.40
C LEU A 19 42.59 14.89 -29.90
N MET A 20 43.39 15.49 -29.01
CA MET A 20 43.20 15.39 -27.56
C MET A 20 41.87 16.00 -27.11
N ILE A 21 41.49 17.16 -27.64
CA ILE A 21 40.19 17.80 -27.34
C ILE A 21 39.02 16.92 -27.84
N PHE A 22 39.16 16.31 -29.01
CA PHE A 22 38.14 15.42 -29.57
C PHE A 22 37.94 14.15 -28.72
N LEU A 23 39.03 13.53 -28.25
CA LEU A 23 38.95 12.36 -27.36
C LEU A 23 38.28 12.70 -26.03
N LEU A 24 38.61 13.84 -25.43
CA LEU A 24 37.98 14.32 -24.20
C LEU A 24 36.46 14.52 -24.38
N PHE A 25 36.05 15.04 -25.54
CA PHE A 25 34.64 15.24 -25.86
C PHE A 25 33.88 13.91 -25.99
N ILE A 26 34.50 12.88 -26.60
CA ILE A 26 33.93 11.53 -26.67
C ILE A 26 33.74 10.93 -25.28
N GLU A 27 34.72 11.06 -24.38
CA GLU A 27 34.62 10.55 -23.02
C GLU A 27 33.51 11.23 -22.22
N LEU A 28 33.40 12.55 -22.31
CA LEU A 28 32.33 13.33 -21.68
C LEU A 28 30.94 12.93 -22.19
N LEU A 29 30.80 12.69 -23.50
CA LEU A 29 29.56 12.19 -24.09
C LEU A 29 29.25 10.77 -23.64
N GLY A 30 30.26 9.91 -23.53
CA GLY A 30 30.12 8.55 -23.03
C GLY A 30 29.62 8.52 -21.60
N LEU A 31 30.19 9.34 -20.71
CA LEU A 31 29.74 9.45 -19.33
C LEU A 31 28.29 9.95 -19.24
N ALA A 32 27.96 11.02 -19.97
CA ALA A 32 26.60 11.56 -19.97
C ALA A 32 25.56 10.55 -20.48
N LEU A 33 25.93 9.73 -21.47
CA LEU A 33 25.05 8.65 -21.98
C LEU A 33 24.87 7.54 -20.94
N ILE A 34 25.94 7.15 -20.24
CA ILE A 34 25.88 6.15 -19.17
C ILE A 34 25.02 6.66 -18.01
N GLU A 35 25.16 7.92 -17.61
CA GLU A 35 24.30 8.54 -16.60
C GLU A 35 22.84 8.57 -17.06
N ALA A 36 22.57 8.94 -18.31
CA ALA A 36 21.22 8.92 -18.84
C ALA A 36 20.61 7.50 -18.84
N ILE A 37 21.40 6.45 -19.09
CA ILE A 37 20.91 5.06 -19.08
C ILE A 37 20.71 4.53 -17.65
N ILE A 38 21.65 4.81 -16.73
CA ILE A 38 21.59 4.34 -15.34
C ILE A 38 20.54 5.11 -14.54
N PHE A 39 20.41 6.41 -14.77
CA PHE A 39 19.50 7.31 -14.06
C PHE A 39 18.27 7.71 -14.87
N SER A 40 18.00 7.04 -16.00
CA SER A 40 16.69 7.17 -16.66
C SER A 40 15.63 6.82 -15.60
N PRO A 41 14.77 7.78 -15.20
CA PRO A 41 13.67 7.45 -14.33
C PRO A 41 12.86 6.39 -15.07
N ARG A 42 12.88 5.15 -14.58
CA ARG A 42 11.93 4.15 -15.05
C ARG A 42 10.57 4.72 -14.72
N LEU A 43 9.87 5.22 -15.72
CA LEU A 43 8.46 5.53 -15.58
C LEU A 43 7.82 4.17 -15.28
N ALA A 44 7.57 3.90 -14.01
CA ALA A 44 6.78 2.77 -13.59
C ALA A 44 5.37 3.05 -14.08
N GLU A 45 5.09 2.66 -15.32
CA GLU A 45 3.76 2.67 -15.90
C GLU A 45 3.02 1.47 -15.29
N ALA A 46 2.65 1.61 -14.02
CA ALA A 46 1.78 0.66 -13.37
C ALA A 46 0.41 0.79 -14.04
N ALA A 47 -0.01 -0.25 -14.76
CA ALA A 47 -1.38 -0.34 -15.24
C ALA A 47 -2.32 -0.10 -14.06
N VAL A 48 -3.30 0.80 -14.22
CA VAL A 48 -4.30 1.05 -13.19
C VAL A 48 -5.11 -0.22 -13.00
N VAL A 49 -4.86 -0.93 -11.90
CA VAL A 49 -5.63 -2.12 -11.54
C VAL A 49 -6.87 -1.68 -10.80
N VAL A 50 -8.00 -1.84 -11.47
CA VAL A 50 -9.32 -1.56 -10.90
C VAL A 50 -9.65 -2.68 -9.91
N ILE A 51 -9.58 -2.38 -8.62
CA ILE A 51 -9.98 -3.31 -7.53
C ILE A 51 -11.51 -3.48 -7.54
N GLU A 52 -12.25 -2.38 -7.81
CA GLU A 52 -13.70 -2.32 -7.84
C GLU A 52 -14.13 -1.43 -9.02
N GLY A 53 -14.92 -1.96 -9.96
CA GLY A 53 -15.34 -1.27 -11.20
C GLY A 53 -16.37 -0.17 -10.99
N SER A 54 -16.87 -0.02 -9.77
CA SER A 54 -17.81 1.02 -9.36
C SER A 54 -17.31 1.63 -8.05
N PRO A 55 -16.19 2.39 -8.10
CA PRO A 55 -15.67 3.03 -6.90
C PRO A 55 -16.72 3.97 -6.32
N ASN A 56 -16.82 4.00 -4.99
CA ASN A 56 -17.69 4.96 -4.32
C ASN A 56 -17.18 6.37 -4.61
N THR A 57 -17.99 7.18 -5.31
CA THR A 57 -17.63 8.55 -5.72
C THR A 57 -17.86 9.58 -4.62
N THR A 58 -18.41 9.15 -3.48
CA THR A 58 -18.69 10.02 -2.34
C THR A 58 -17.38 10.25 -1.57
N ALA A 59 -16.87 11.49 -1.58
CA ALA A 59 -15.59 11.82 -0.93
C ALA A 59 -15.52 11.41 0.56
N THR A 60 -16.64 11.44 1.28
CA THR A 60 -16.76 11.00 2.68
C THR A 60 -16.57 9.49 2.86
N ALA A 61 -16.71 8.70 1.80
CA ALA A 61 -16.40 7.27 1.80
C ALA A 61 -14.89 6.99 1.85
N HIS A 62 -14.04 8.00 1.61
CA HIS A 62 -12.58 7.88 1.74
C HIS A 62 -12.04 8.31 3.10
N THR A 63 -12.88 8.86 3.99
CA THR A 63 -12.47 9.26 5.35
C THR A 63 -12.62 8.13 6.37
N LEU A 64 -12.51 6.88 5.92
CA LEU A 64 -12.60 5.69 6.77
C LEU A 64 -11.56 5.74 7.89
N ALA A 65 -11.94 5.28 9.07
CA ALA A 65 -11.03 5.23 10.20
C ALA A 65 -10.23 3.92 10.19
N GLY A 66 -8.91 4.06 10.21
CA GLY A 66 -7.97 2.95 10.30
C GLY A 66 -7.60 2.36 8.94
N ALA A 67 -6.84 1.26 9.00
CA ALA A 67 -6.30 0.62 7.82
C ALA A 67 -7.35 -0.30 7.19
N GLY A 68 -7.38 -0.34 5.86
CA GLY A 68 -8.16 -1.32 5.09
C GLY A 68 -7.32 -2.14 4.12
N THR A 69 -5.99 -1.97 4.11
CA THR A 69 -5.08 -2.69 3.22
C THR A 69 -3.91 -3.23 4.02
N VAL A 70 -3.58 -4.51 3.83
CA VAL A 70 -2.46 -5.18 4.49
C VAL A 70 -1.63 -5.90 3.43
N PHE A 71 -0.33 -5.63 3.36
CA PHE A 71 0.62 -6.47 2.61
C PHE A 71 1.46 -7.26 3.60
N VAL A 72 1.44 -8.59 3.48
CA VAL A 72 2.22 -9.49 4.35
C VAL A 72 3.61 -9.79 3.79
N ASN A 73 3.79 -9.56 2.49
CA ASN A 73 5.05 -9.44 1.77
C ASN A 73 4.82 -8.58 0.52
N ASP A 74 5.81 -8.44 -0.35
CA ASP A 74 5.71 -7.67 -1.59
C ASP A 74 4.66 -8.21 -2.56
N GLN A 75 4.36 -9.52 -2.54
CA GLN A 75 3.47 -10.14 -3.52
C GLN A 75 2.06 -10.33 -2.98
N THR A 76 1.94 -10.56 -1.69
CA THR A 76 0.70 -10.99 -1.04
C THR A 76 0.09 -9.84 -0.24
N GLY A 77 -1.10 -9.43 -0.65
CA GLY A 77 -1.85 -8.35 0.00
C GLY A 77 -3.33 -8.64 0.11
N TYR A 78 -3.98 -7.94 1.02
CA TYR A 78 -5.40 -8.05 1.35
C TYR A 78 -6.00 -6.65 1.36
N LYS A 79 -7.14 -6.49 0.69
CA LYS A 79 -7.92 -5.25 0.69
C LYS A 79 -9.29 -5.55 1.30
N PHE A 80 -9.57 -4.93 2.42
CA PHE A 80 -10.83 -4.97 3.14
C PHE A 80 -11.66 -3.75 2.76
N TYR A 81 -12.95 -3.97 2.49
CA TYR A 81 -13.86 -2.92 2.07
C TYR A 81 -15.33 -3.34 2.23
N VAL A 82 -16.21 -2.34 2.14
CA VAL A 82 -17.67 -2.53 2.09
C VAL A 82 -18.10 -2.56 0.62
N THR A 83 -18.83 -3.59 0.20
CA THR A 83 -19.38 -3.68 -1.15
C THR A 83 -20.53 -2.69 -1.36
N SER A 84 -20.96 -2.51 -2.61
CA SER A 84 -22.16 -1.72 -2.94
C SER A 84 -23.45 -2.28 -2.33
N THR A 85 -23.45 -3.54 -1.89
CA THR A 85 -24.57 -4.20 -1.21
C THR A 85 -24.48 -4.14 0.30
N GLY A 86 -23.52 -3.41 0.87
CA GLY A 86 -23.33 -3.31 2.33
C GLY A 86 -22.65 -4.53 2.97
N ALA A 87 -22.06 -5.44 2.19
CA ALA A 87 -21.33 -6.57 2.75
C ALA A 87 -19.87 -6.19 3.05
N CYS A 88 -19.37 -6.56 4.23
CA CYS A 88 -17.93 -6.44 4.51
C CYS A 88 -17.18 -7.65 3.94
N VAL A 89 -16.25 -7.36 3.04
CA VAL A 89 -15.49 -8.38 2.29
C VAL A 89 -14.01 -8.06 2.29
N TYR A 90 -13.19 -9.05 1.92
CA TYR A 90 -11.82 -8.81 1.49
C TYR A 90 -11.53 -9.45 0.14
N ARG A 91 -10.57 -8.88 -0.59
CA ARG A 91 -9.92 -9.52 -1.73
C ARG A 91 -8.44 -9.71 -1.46
N LYS A 92 -7.88 -10.78 -2.02
CA LYS A 92 -6.46 -11.13 -1.93
C LYS A 92 -5.77 -10.91 -3.26
N THR A 93 -4.54 -10.41 -3.23
CA THR A 93 -3.58 -10.43 -4.34
C THR A 93 -2.41 -11.34 -3.98
N THR A 94 -1.81 -11.97 -4.99
CA THR A 94 -0.58 -12.78 -4.87
C THR A 94 0.50 -12.32 -5.85
N ASN A 95 0.31 -11.16 -6.49
CA ASN A 95 1.17 -10.58 -7.52
C ASN A 95 1.36 -9.07 -7.33
N GLY A 96 1.50 -8.63 -6.08
CA GLY A 96 1.84 -7.23 -5.76
C GLY A 96 0.71 -6.25 -6.11
N GLY A 97 -0.53 -6.71 -6.14
CA GLY A 97 -1.69 -5.90 -6.52
C GLY A 97 -1.97 -5.81 -8.01
N THR A 98 -1.23 -6.55 -8.86
CA THR A 98 -1.47 -6.60 -10.32
C THR A 98 -2.86 -7.17 -10.65
N SER A 99 -3.33 -8.14 -9.86
CA SER A 99 -4.72 -8.61 -9.89
C SER A 99 -5.20 -8.99 -8.50
N TRP A 100 -6.52 -9.02 -8.33
CA TRP A 100 -7.20 -9.35 -7.08
C TRP A 100 -8.16 -10.51 -7.32
N GLY A 101 -8.18 -11.48 -6.41
CA GLY A 101 -9.11 -12.61 -6.45
C GLY A 101 -10.55 -12.21 -6.17
N SER A 102 -11.42 -13.22 -6.13
CA SER A 102 -12.83 -13.04 -5.78
C SER A 102 -13.00 -12.48 -4.36
N PRO A 103 -14.05 -11.69 -4.09
CA PRO A 103 -14.34 -11.21 -2.75
C PRO A 103 -14.70 -12.38 -1.83
N VAL A 104 -14.17 -12.36 -0.61
CA VAL A 104 -14.48 -13.28 0.48
C VAL A 104 -15.19 -12.51 1.58
N THR A 105 -16.35 -13.01 1.98
CA THR A 105 -17.19 -12.42 3.03
C THR A 105 -16.51 -12.53 4.40
N VAL A 106 -16.30 -11.39 5.06
CA VAL A 106 -15.75 -11.32 6.44
C VAL A 106 -16.83 -11.68 7.46
N ASP A 107 -18.05 -11.22 7.20
CA ASP A 107 -19.22 -11.43 8.02
C ASP A 107 -20.46 -11.60 7.15
N SER A 108 -21.35 -12.51 7.53
CA SER A 108 -22.63 -12.79 6.86
C SER A 108 -23.63 -11.62 6.86
N GLN A 109 -23.33 -10.54 7.60
CA GLN A 109 -24.15 -9.34 7.63
C GLN A 109 -24.14 -8.57 6.30
N THR A 110 -25.26 -7.94 5.98
CA THR A 110 -25.47 -7.21 4.71
C THR A 110 -25.57 -5.70 4.89
N ASP A 111 -25.36 -5.20 6.10
CA ASP A 111 -25.50 -3.80 6.51
C ASP A 111 -24.22 -3.28 7.18
N CYS A 112 -23.08 -3.83 6.80
CA CYS A 112 -21.78 -3.33 7.21
C CYS A 112 -21.56 -1.92 6.64
N ILE A 113 -21.13 -1.00 7.48
CA ILE A 113 -20.93 0.41 7.11
C ILE A 113 -19.47 0.85 7.14
N ASP A 114 -18.61 0.13 7.86
CA ASP A 114 -17.18 0.40 7.91
C ASP A 114 -16.39 -0.86 8.28
N VAL A 115 -15.12 -0.93 7.87
CA VAL A 115 -14.19 -2.01 8.20
C VAL A 115 -12.80 -1.45 8.49
N SER A 116 -12.21 -1.90 9.60
CA SER A 116 -10.89 -1.50 10.05
C SER A 116 -10.09 -2.73 10.44
N VAL A 117 -8.80 -2.76 10.08
CA VAL A 117 -7.94 -3.92 10.35
C VAL A 117 -6.64 -3.57 11.06
N TRP A 118 -6.08 -4.56 11.75
CA TRP A 118 -4.75 -4.51 12.34
C TRP A 118 -4.02 -5.84 12.08
N TYR A 119 -2.85 -5.77 11.46
CA TYR A 119 -2.01 -6.95 11.26
C TYR A 119 -1.09 -7.17 12.46
N ASP A 120 -0.95 -8.41 12.94
CA ASP A 120 -0.08 -8.78 14.05
C ASP A 120 1.30 -8.09 13.95
N ARG A 121 1.95 -8.18 12.78
CA ARG A 121 3.31 -7.65 12.58
C ARG A 121 3.40 -6.13 12.46
N TRP A 122 2.28 -5.41 12.59
CA TRP A 122 2.31 -3.96 12.84
C TRP A 122 2.53 -3.64 14.32
N THR A 123 2.31 -4.61 15.21
CA THR A 123 2.71 -4.52 16.61
C THR A 123 4.20 -4.86 16.75
N PRO A 124 5.01 -4.02 17.42
CA PRO A 124 6.41 -4.33 17.66
C PRO A 124 6.61 -5.70 18.31
N ASP A 125 7.64 -6.42 17.87
CA ASP A 125 8.04 -7.75 18.35
C ASP A 125 7.01 -8.88 18.15
N ASP A 126 5.93 -8.63 17.42
CA ASP A 126 4.92 -9.63 17.11
C ASP A 126 5.24 -10.37 15.80
N THR A 127 5.33 -11.69 15.87
CA THR A 127 5.62 -12.55 14.71
C THR A 127 4.39 -13.25 14.15
N GLY A 128 3.20 -12.94 14.68
CA GLY A 128 1.94 -13.55 14.32
C GLY A 128 1.58 -13.35 12.84
N ASN A 129 0.57 -14.11 12.40
CA ASN A 129 0.08 -14.15 11.01
C ASN A 129 -1.40 -13.77 10.95
N TYR A 130 -1.92 -13.06 11.95
CA TYR A 130 -3.31 -12.70 12.00
C TYR A 130 -3.54 -11.28 11.55
N ILE A 131 -4.56 -11.10 10.71
CA ILE A 131 -5.19 -9.80 10.48
C ILE A 131 -6.45 -9.77 11.34
N HIS A 132 -6.44 -8.92 12.35
CA HIS A 132 -7.59 -8.63 13.19
C HIS A 132 -8.54 -7.69 12.45
N ILE A 133 -9.82 -8.02 12.46
CA ILE A 133 -10.83 -7.33 11.66
C ILE A 133 -11.93 -6.86 12.60
N ALA A 134 -12.18 -5.55 12.57
CA ALA A 134 -13.32 -4.93 13.20
C ALA A 134 -14.28 -4.46 12.11
N THR A 135 -15.56 -4.82 12.22
CA THR A 135 -16.65 -4.32 11.38
C THR A 135 -17.66 -3.57 12.22
N MET A 136 -18.38 -2.65 11.58
CA MET A 136 -19.48 -1.89 12.20
C MET A 136 -20.72 -2.05 11.32
N ASP A 137 -21.87 -2.30 11.93
CA ASP A 137 -23.16 -2.37 11.26
C ASP A 137 -24.13 -1.28 11.76
N THR A 138 -25.35 -1.25 11.20
CA THR A 138 -26.41 -0.30 11.62
C THR A 138 -27.69 -0.97 12.10
N SER A 139 -27.86 -2.27 11.88
CA SER A 139 -29.08 -2.98 12.30
C SER A 139 -29.03 -3.42 13.76
N ALA A 140 -27.89 -3.94 14.21
CA ALA A 140 -27.63 -4.28 15.60
C ALA A 140 -26.97 -3.12 16.37
N ASP A 141 -26.50 -2.09 15.64
CA ASP A 141 -25.68 -1.01 16.17
C ASP A 141 -24.46 -1.56 16.94
N ASP A 142 -23.80 -2.55 16.33
CA ASP A 142 -22.74 -3.32 16.98
C ASP A 142 -21.38 -3.21 16.28
N LEU A 143 -20.32 -3.33 17.09
CA LEU A 143 -18.97 -3.60 16.61
C LEU A 143 -18.72 -5.10 16.65
N PHE A 144 -18.34 -5.67 15.52
CA PHE A 144 -18.04 -7.09 15.44
C PHE A 144 -16.56 -7.33 15.24
N TYR A 145 -16.10 -8.45 15.80
CA TYR A 145 -14.73 -8.91 15.68
C TYR A 145 -14.65 -10.23 14.91
N ASN A 146 -13.74 -10.29 13.95
CA ASN A 146 -13.26 -11.51 13.32
C ASN A 146 -11.73 -11.43 13.14
N ARG A 147 -11.13 -12.50 12.63
CA ARG A 147 -9.68 -12.57 12.38
C ARG A 147 -9.39 -13.47 11.21
N LEU A 148 -8.54 -13.02 10.30
CA LEU A 148 -8.02 -13.81 9.18
C LEU A 148 -6.63 -14.35 9.52
N ASP A 149 -6.45 -15.67 9.39
CA ASP A 149 -5.14 -16.32 9.40
C ASP A 149 -4.53 -16.30 8.00
N THR A 150 -3.45 -15.54 7.81
CA THR A 150 -2.81 -15.38 6.50
C THR A 150 -1.94 -16.56 6.10
N SER A 151 -1.75 -17.56 6.98
CA SER A 151 -1.01 -18.78 6.65
C SER A 151 -1.82 -19.76 5.79
N ASN A 152 -3.16 -19.72 5.92
CA ASN A 152 -4.08 -20.63 5.24
C ASN A 152 -5.35 -19.94 4.70
N ASP A 153 -5.42 -18.61 4.79
CA ASP A 153 -6.56 -17.78 4.38
C ASP A 153 -7.89 -18.17 5.04
N THR A 154 -7.87 -18.56 6.32
CA THR A 154 -9.09 -18.93 7.07
C THR A 154 -9.53 -17.83 8.02
N LEU A 155 -10.83 -17.53 8.02
CA LEU A 155 -11.45 -16.70 9.04
C LEU A 155 -11.67 -17.52 10.32
N LEU A 156 -11.44 -16.90 11.48
CA LEU A 156 -11.65 -17.51 12.79
C LEU A 156 -13.10 -17.95 12.98
N LEU A 157 -14.03 -17.11 12.56
CA LEU A 157 -15.47 -17.35 12.69
C LEU A 157 -16.15 -17.22 11.33
N THR A 158 -17.18 -18.02 11.11
CA THR A 158 -18.10 -17.86 9.98
C THR A 158 -19.02 -16.65 10.15
N THR A 159 -19.27 -16.26 11.40
CA THR A 159 -20.05 -15.08 11.80
C THR A 159 -19.27 -14.36 12.88
N SER A 160 -19.03 -13.06 12.71
CA SER A 160 -18.23 -12.28 13.64
C SER A 160 -18.90 -12.22 15.02
N THR A 161 -18.11 -12.02 16.08
CA THR A 161 -18.65 -11.87 17.44
C THR A 161 -18.89 -10.40 17.74
N SER A 162 -20.12 -10.05 18.16
CA SER A 162 -20.41 -8.70 18.68
C SER A 162 -19.60 -8.44 19.95
N THR A 163 -18.95 -7.28 19.99
CA THR A 163 -18.11 -6.82 21.11
C THR A 163 -18.76 -5.69 21.91
N THR A 164 -19.95 -5.28 21.48
CA THR A 164 -20.75 -4.20 22.08
C THR A 164 -22.11 -4.68 22.58
N LEU A 165 -22.31 -5.99 22.75
CA LEU A 165 -23.53 -6.57 23.34
C LEU A 165 -24.02 -5.75 24.55
N GLY A 166 -25.17 -5.07 24.39
CA GLY A 166 -25.79 -4.22 25.41
C GLY A 166 -25.42 -2.72 25.36
N SER A 167 -24.66 -2.30 24.35
CA SER A 167 -24.47 -0.88 24.01
C SER A 167 -25.78 -0.29 23.48
N THR A 168 -26.10 0.94 23.88
CA THR A 168 -27.19 1.73 23.30
C THR A 168 -26.66 2.73 22.26
N ALA A 169 -25.46 2.49 21.73
CA ALA A 169 -24.94 3.31 20.65
C ALA A 169 -25.87 3.18 19.43
N VAL A 170 -25.99 4.26 18.68
CA VAL A 170 -26.65 4.25 17.36
C VAL A 170 -25.55 4.54 16.36
N TYR A 171 -25.35 3.62 15.42
CA TYR A 171 -24.36 3.76 14.37
C TYR A 171 -25.01 4.24 13.09
N ALA A 172 -24.38 5.22 12.48
CA ALA A 172 -24.80 5.80 11.22
C ALA A 172 -23.61 5.98 10.29
N VAL A 173 -23.85 5.70 9.02
CA VAL A 173 -22.89 5.92 7.93
C VAL A 173 -22.33 7.34 8.01
N ALA A 174 -21.01 7.46 7.86
CA ALA A 174 -20.27 8.72 7.88
C ALA A 174 -20.31 9.52 9.21
N THR A 175 -21.04 9.06 10.23
CA THR A 175 -21.11 9.70 11.55
C THR A 175 -20.21 8.98 12.55
N ASN A 176 -20.23 7.65 12.50
CA ASN A 176 -19.45 6.81 13.37
C ASN A 176 -18.24 6.26 12.60
N ARG A 177 -17.16 6.10 13.34
CA ARG A 177 -15.88 5.58 12.86
C ARG A 177 -15.33 4.63 13.89
N HIS A 178 -14.65 3.57 13.48
CA HIS A 178 -13.95 2.71 14.42
C HIS A 178 -12.51 2.45 14.01
N THR A 179 -11.73 2.01 14.97
CA THR A 179 -10.35 1.59 14.78
C THR A 179 -10.06 0.38 15.65
N ILE A 180 -9.07 -0.40 15.26
CA ILE A 180 -8.59 -1.57 15.96
C ILE A 180 -7.07 -1.50 16.09
N THR A 181 -6.55 -1.93 17.23
CA THR A 181 -5.12 -2.11 17.45
C THR A 181 -4.84 -3.30 18.36
N LYS A 182 -3.65 -3.86 18.26
CA LYS A 182 -3.13 -4.90 19.15
C LYS A 182 -1.96 -4.35 19.94
N ALA A 183 -2.02 -4.44 21.27
CA ALA A 183 -0.89 -4.09 22.12
C ALA A 183 0.13 -5.24 22.20
N THR A 184 1.33 -4.93 22.70
CA THR A 184 2.42 -5.90 22.89
C THR A 184 2.12 -6.97 23.94
N ASP A 185 1.07 -6.80 24.75
CA ASP A 185 0.55 -7.83 25.67
C ASP A 185 -0.44 -8.80 24.99
N GLY A 186 -0.62 -8.68 23.68
CA GLY A 186 -1.51 -9.51 22.87
C GLY A 186 -2.99 -9.12 22.94
N LYS A 187 -3.36 -8.10 23.72
CA LYS A 187 -4.75 -7.66 23.81
C LYS A 187 -5.16 -6.85 22.59
N ILE A 188 -6.40 -7.06 22.17
CA ILE A 188 -7.05 -6.33 21.09
C ILE A 188 -7.90 -5.22 21.69
N TYR A 189 -7.69 -4.01 21.18
CA TYR A 189 -8.47 -2.83 21.53
C TYR A 189 -9.22 -2.37 20.30
N MET A 190 -10.52 -2.20 20.44
CA MET A 190 -11.37 -1.59 19.41
C MET A 190 -12.00 -0.35 20.02
N ARG A 191 -12.06 0.72 19.23
CA ARG A 191 -12.65 1.98 19.67
C ARG A 191 -13.55 2.53 18.57
N GLN A 192 -14.76 2.90 18.96
CA GLN A 192 -15.64 3.73 18.15
C GLN A 192 -15.48 5.21 18.55
N THR A 193 -15.56 6.09 17.57
CA THR A 193 -15.59 7.56 17.73
C THR A 193 -16.75 8.11 16.92
N THR A 194 -17.45 9.08 17.50
CA THR A 194 -18.49 9.84 16.83
C THR A 194 -17.88 11.14 16.33
N VAL A 195 -18.02 11.43 15.03
CA VAL A 195 -17.58 12.71 14.47
C VAL A 195 -18.58 13.77 14.86
N MET A 196 -18.17 14.72 15.73
CA MET A 196 -18.96 15.92 15.97
C MET A 196 -18.79 16.87 14.79
N VAL A 197 -19.87 17.11 14.05
CA VAL A 197 -19.92 18.19 13.05
C VAL A 197 -20.07 19.49 13.82
N LEU A 198 -19.04 20.34 13.80
CA LEU A 198 -19.04 21.69 14.37
C LEU A 198 -19.72 22.69 13.42
#